data_AF-A0A7W0GQU5-F1
#
_entry.id   AF-A0A7W0GQU5-F1
#
_cell.length_a   1.000
_cell.length_b   1.000
_cell.length_c   1.000
_cell.angle_alpha   90.00
_cell.angle_beta   90.00
_cell.angle_gamma   90.00
#
_symmetry.space_group_name_H-M   'P 1'
#
loop_
_entity.id
_entity.type
_entity.pdbx_description
1 polymer ?
#
loop_
_entity_poly.entity_id
_entity_poly.type
_entity_poly.pdbx_seq_one_letter_code
_entity_poly.pdbx_strand_id
1 'polypeptide(L)'
;MIVLDFAHATCIVSFVDLDGVRHSVEVLAEGLYEAAVLGLSAFKKYDFQPGGLTPLEVEVRSSIVHTVTVQKVHQWLERGVRTPKEAVLKERLRALL
;
A
#
# COMPACT_ATOMS: atom_id res chain seq x y z
N MET A 1 -18.20 7.68 5.99
CA MET A 1 -16.87 8.32 6.03
C MET A 1 -15.87 7.19 6.27
N ILE A 2 -15.17 6.73 5.23
CA ILE A 2 -14.13 5.69 5.39
C ILE A 2 -12.94 6.40 6.01
N VAL A 3 -12.91 6.44 7.34
CA VAL A 3 -11.74 6.86 8.12
C VAL A 3 -10.75 5.71 8.06
N LEU A 4 -9.58 5.97 7.50
CA LEU A 4 -8.44 5.06 7.60
C LEU A 4 -7.89 5.29 9.03
N ASP A 5 -7.87 4.26 9.86
CA ASP A 5 -7.55 4.32 11.29
C ASP A 5 -6.04 4.53 11.55
N PHE A 6 -5.46 5.58 10.95
CA PHE A 6 -4.06 5.96 11.07
C PHE A 6 -3.94 7.49 11.12
N ALA A 7 -3.46 8.03 12.23
CA ALA A 7 -3.06 9.43 12.32
C ALA A 7 -1.95 9.69 11.28
N HIS A 8 -2.27 10.44 10.22
CA HIS A 8 -1.43 10.72 9.03
C HIS A 8 -0.74 9.48 8.40
N ALA A 9 -1.38 8.85 7.42
CA ALA A 9 -0.73 7.84 6.60
C ALA A 9 -0.01 8.48 5.39
N THR A 10 1.13 7.91 5.01
CA THR A 10 1.76 8.21 3.73
C THR A 10 0.97 7.50 2.64
N CYS A 11 0.46 8.25 1.67
CA CYS A 11 -0.30 7.71 0.55
C CYS A 11 0.44 7.97 -0.76
N ILE A 12 0.47 7.00 -1.66
CA ILE A 12 0.84 7.20 -3.06
C ILE A 12 -0.45 7.39 -3.84
N VAL A 13 -0.57 8.54 -4.48
CA VAL A 13 -1.68 8.84 -5.39
C VAL A 13 -1.13 8.75 -6.81
N SER A 14 -1.80 8.01 -7.67
CA SER A 14 -1.34 7.81 -9.03
C SER A 14 -2.48 7.73 -10.05
N PHE A 15 -2.17 8.06 -11.30
CA PHE A 15 -3.04 7.83 -12.44
C PHE A 15 -2.20 7.38 -13.64
N VAL A 16 -2.86 6.80 -14.64
CA VAL A 16 -2.25 6.45 -15.92
C VAL A 16 -2.81 7.41 -16.98
N ASP A 17 -1.93 8.05 -17.75
CA ASP A 17 -2.34 8.96 -18.82
C ASP A 17 -2.74 8.23 -20.11
N LEU A 18 -3.02 9.00 -21.16
CA LEU A 18 -3.43 8.47 -22.47
C LEU A 18 -2.31 7.71 -23.19
N ASP A 19 -1.04 7.98 -22.84
CA ASP A 19 0.13 7.32 -23.39
C ASP A 19 0.49 6.05 -22.59
N GLY A 20 -0.29 5.72 -21.56
CA GLY A 20 -0.06 4.57 -20.69
C GLY A 20 1.02 4.80 -19.64
N VAL A 21 1.46 6.04 -19.43
CA VAL A 21 2.50 6.38 -18.45
C VAL A 21 1.85 6.59 -17.08
N ARG A 22 2.43 5.96 -16.05
CA ARG A 22 1.98 6.12 -14.66
C ARG A 22 2.65 7.34 -14.01
N HIS A 23 1.83 8.27 -13.57
CA HIS A 23 2.24 9.43 -12.77
C HIS A 23 1.90 9.19 -11.32
N SER A 24 2.84 9.44 -10.41
CA SER A 24 2.65 9.18 -8.98
C SER A 24 3.19 10.31 -8.13
N VAL A 25 2.52 10.61 -7.02
CA VAL A 25 2.94 11.56 -6.00
C VAL A 25 2.73 10.98 -4.61
N GLU A 26 3.62 11.32 -3.69
CA GLU A 26 3.49 10.96 -2.28
C GLU A 26 2.83 12.12 -1.52
N VAL A 27 1.83 11.80 -0.69
CA VAL A 27 1.10 12.76 0.15
C VAL A 27 0.91 12.21 1.56
N LEU A 28 0.74 13.09 2.54
CA LEU A 28 0.30 12.73 3.88
C LEU A 28 -1.19 13.05 4.02
N ALA A 29 -2.00 12.08 4.42
CA ALA A 29 -3.44 12.26 4.55
C ALA A 29 -4.04 11.39 5.67
N GLU A 30 -5.17 11.82 6.20
CA GLU A 30 -5.97 11.11 7.21
C GLU A 30 -7.17 10.38 6.58
N GLY A 31 -7.45 10.63 5.30
CA GLY A 31 -8.55 9.98 4.58
C GLY A 31 -8.35 9.83 3.08
N LEU A 32 -9.12 8.94 2.47
CA LEU A 32 -9.05 8.64 1.03
C LEU A 32 -9.26 9.88 0.16
N TYR A 33 -10.32 10.65 0.42
CA TYR A 33 -10.64 11.82 -0.40
C TYR A 33 -9.67 12.97 -0.17
N GLU A 34 -9.14 13.12 1.05
CA GLU A 34 -8.09 14.08 1.33
C GLU A 34 -6.81 13.73 0.56
N ALA A 35 -6.38 12.46 0.59
CA ALA A 35 -5.25 11.97 -0.19
C ALA A 35 -5.46 12.27 -1.68
N ALA A 36 -6.65 11.97 -2.22
CA ALA A 36 -6.99 12.24 -3.61
C ALA A 36 -6.87 13.73 -3.98
N VAL A 37 -7.42 14.63 -3.15
CA VAL A 37 -7.35 16.08 -3.38
C VAL A 37 -5.90 16.59 -3.30
N LEU A 38 -5.14 16.14 -2.31
CA LEU A 38 -3.72 16.48 -2.18
C LEU A 38 -2.91 15.99 -3.38
N GLY A 39 -3.19 14.76 -3.86
CA GLY A 39 -2.56 14.20 -5.04
C GLY A 39 -2.88 15.00 -6.31
N LEU A 40 -4.16 15.31 -6.56
CA LEU A 40 -4.59 16.15 -7.68
C LEU A 40 -3.95 17.55 -7.64
N SER A 41 -3.85 18.13 -6.44
CA SER A 41 -3.18 19.42 -6.22
C SER A 41 -1.68 19.34 -6.55
N ALA A 42 -1.00 18.27 -6.15
CA ALA A 42 0.41 18.04 -6.47
C ALA A 42 0.63 17.86 -7.97
N PHE A 43 -0.20 17.07 -8.66
CA PHE A 43 -0.13 16.92 -10.11
C PHE A 43 -0.35 18.23 -10.87
N LYS A 44 -1.30 19.05 -10.41
CA LYS A 44 -1.57 20.37 -11.00
C LYS A 44 -0.36 21.30 -10.97
N LYS A 45 0.52 21.21 -9.97
CA LYS A 45 1.73 22.05 -9.90
C LYS A 45 2.73 21.81 -11.03
N TYR A 46 2.63 20.67 -11.70
CA TYR A 46 3.51 20.24 -12.78
C TYR A 46 2.76 20.07 -14.11
N ASP A 47 1.55 20.64 -14.23
CA ASP A 47 0.69 20.55 -15.42
C ASP A 47 0.26 19.11 -15.79
N PHE A 48 0.25 18.19 -14.83
CA PHE A 48 -0.15 16.79 -15.00
C PHE A 48 -1.59 16.50 -14.52
N GLN A 49 -2.56 17.36 -14.81
CA GLN A 49 -3.93 17.13 -14.34
C GLN A 49 -4.63 15.98 -15.08
N PRO A 50 -5.07 14.92 -14.36
CA PRO A 50 -5.89 13.89 -14.97
C PRO A 50 -7.27 14.42 -15.34
N GLY A 51 -7.84 13.91 -16.44
CA GLY A 51 -9.23 14.21 -16.82
C GLY A 51 -10.24 13.62 -15.85
N GLY A 52 -11.46 14.16 -15.79
CA GLY A 52 -12.47 13.81 -14.78
C GLY A 52 -12.95 12.35 -14.75
N LEU A 53 -12.72 11.58 -15.82
CA LEU A 53 -13.02 10.15 -15.89
C LEU A 53 -11.79 9.25 -15.70
N THR A 54 -10.61 9.84 -15.50
CA THR A 54 -9.36 9.10 -15.32
C THR A 54 -9.36 8.44 -13.94
N PRO A 55 -9.14 7.12 -13.84
CA PRO A 55 -9.03 6.44 -12.55
C PRO A 55 -7.87 7.00 -11.73
N LEU A 56 -8.15 7.33 -10.48
CA LEU A 56 -7.14 7.72 -9.50
C LEU A 56 -6.94 6.56 -8.52
N GLU A 57 -5.73 6.02 -8.49
CA GLU A 57 -5.34 5.01 -7.52
C GLU A 57 -4.75 5.68 -6.27
N VAL A 58 -5.21 5.26 -5.09
CA VAL A 58 -4.68 5.71 -3.80
C VAL A 58 -4.19 4.48 -3.03
N GLU A 59 -2.87 4.33 -2.95
CA GLU A 59 -2.20 3.32 -2.14
C GLU A 59 -1.85 3.92 -0.78
N VAL A 60 -2.30 3.29 0.31
CA VAL A 60 -1.90 3.67 1.66
C VAL A 60 -0.63 2.90 2.00
N ARG A 61 0.49 3.61 2.17
CA ARG A 61 1.75 3.02 2.63
C ARG A 61 1.84 3.05 4.14
N SER A 62 2.29 1.94 4.71
CA SER A 62 2.83 1.95 6.06
C SER A 62 4.22 2.59 6.05
N SER A 63 4.56 3.32 7.12
CA SER A 63 5.88 3.93 7.30
C SER A 63 6.98 2.90 7.62
N ILE A 64 6.65 1.61 7.71
CA ILE A 64 7.56 0.56 8.18
C ILE A 64 7.83 -0.43 7.06
N VAL A 65 9.09 -0.49 6.63
CA VAL A 65 9.61 -1.51 5.72
C VAL A 65 10.32 -2.59 6.54
N HIS A 66 9.81 -3.82 6.48
CA HIS A 66 10.45 -4.98 7.10
C HIS A 66 11.29 -5.74 6.08
N THR A 67 12.60 -5.83 6.30
CA THR A 67 13.49 -6.68 5.51
C THR A 67 13.67 -8.02 6.22
N VAL A 68 13.32 -9.12 5.55
CA VAL A 68 13.52 -10.49 6.04
C VAL A 68 14.34 -11.29 5.02
N THR A 69 15.24 -12.14 5.51
CA THR A 69 15.97 -13.08 4.65
C THR A 69 15.11 -14.32 4.41
N VAL A 70 15.32 -15.00 3.28
CA VAL A 70 14.67 -16.29 2.99
C VAL A 70 14.93 -17.31 4.11
N GLN A 71 16.15 -17.32 4.67
CA GLN A 71 16.50 -18.13 5.84
C GLN A 71 15.60 -17.84 7.06
N LYS A 72 15.31 -16.57 7.37
CA LYS A 72 14.41 -16.20 8.47
C LYS A 72 12.98 -16.69 8.23
N VAL A 73 12.54 -16.72 6.97
CA VAL A 73 11.22 -17.27 6.60
C VAL A 73 11.16 -18.77 6.88
N HIS A 74 12.16 -19.54 6.45
CA HIS A 74 12.25 -20.98 6.76
C HIS A 74 12.30 -21.23 8.27
N GLN A 75 13.16 -20.52 9.00
CA GLN A 75 13.25 -20.65 10.46
C GLN A 75 11.93 -20.31 11.15
N TRP A 76 11.20 -19.31 10.67
CA TRP A 76 9.88 -18.96 11.22
C TRP A 76 8.86 -20.07 10.96
N LEU A 77 8.85 -20.64 9.76
CA LEU A 77 7.98 -21.77 9.42
C LEU A 77 8.30 -22.98 10.30
N GLU A 78 9.55 -23.29 10.58
CA GLU A 78 9.97 -24.44 11.40
C GLU A 78 9.76 -24.21 12.91
N ARG A 79 9.75 -22.95 13.36
CA ARG A 79 9.57 -22.63 14.78
C ARG A 79 8.25 -23.15 15.33
N GLY A 80 8.31 -23.71 16.54
CA GLY A 80 7.15 -24.14 17.32
C GLY A 80 6.04 -23.10 17.42
N VAL A 81 4.80 -23.58 17.45
CA VAL A 81 3.57 -22.79 17.40
C VAL A 81 3.01 -22.51 18.79
N ARG A 82 2.40 -21.33 18.97
CA ARG A 82 1.80 -20.94 20.26
C ARG A 82 0.29 -21.13 20.31
N THR A 83 -0.37 -21.24 19.16
CA THR A 83 -1.82 -21.40 19.05
C THR A 83 -2.21 -22.39 17.96
N PRO A 84 -3.37 -23.07 18.07
CA PRO A 84 -3.87 -23.96 17.02
C PRO A 84 -4.06 -23.26 15.67
N LYS A 85 -4.52 -21.99 15.68
CA LYS A 85 -4.67 -21.17 14.47
C LYS A 85 -3.33 -20.95 13.76
N GLU A 86 -2.27 -20.70 14.52
CA GLU A 86 -0.91 -20.58 13.97
C GLU A 86 -0.42 -21.91 13.38
N ALA A 87 -0.77 -23.05 14.01
CA ALA A 87 -0.40 -24.37 13.51
C ALA A 87 -0.96 -24.65 12.12
N VAL A 88 -2.28 -24.47 11.94
CA VAL A 88 -2.96 -24.65 10.64
C VAL A 88 -2.39 -23.69 9.59
N LEU A 89 -2.11 -22.44 9.98
CA LEU A 89 -1.52 -21.46 9.07
C LEU A 89 -0.12 -21.91 8.60
N LYS A 90 0.77 -22.27 9.52
CA LYS A 90 2.14 -22.69 9.18
C LYS A 90 2.16 -23.99 8.40
N GLU A 91 1.28 -24.94 8.69
CA GLU A 91 1.14 -26.17 7.90
C GLU A 91 0.78 -25.87 6.45
N ARG A 92 -0.24 -25.05 6.22
CA ARG A 92 -0.63 -24.63 4.86
C ARG A 92 0.51 -23.92 4.12
N LEU A 93 1.27 -23.07 4.80
CA LEU A 93 2.36 -22.31 4.19
C LEU A 93 3.59 -23.19 3.89
N ARG A 94 3.90 -24.19 4.73
CA ARG A 94 4.95 -25.18 4.46
C ARG A 94 4.63 -26.06 3.24
N ALA A 95 3.36 -26.25 2.88
CA ALA A 95 3.00 -27.00 1.68
C ALA A 95 3.28 -26.24 0.37
N LEU A 96 3.55 -24.93 0.45
CA LEU A 96 3.82 -24.08 -0.71
C LEU A 96 5.31 -23.88 -1.02
N LEU A 97 6.20 -24.31 -0.11
CA LEU A 97 7.65 -24.10 -0.15
C LEU A 97 8.37 -25.40 0.16
#